data_AF-A0A6P4DIC4-F1
#
_entry.id   AF-A0A6P4DIC4-F1
#
_cell.length_a   1.000
_cell.length_b   1.000
_cell.length_c   1.000
_cell.angle_alpha   90.00
_cell.angle_beta   90.00
_cell.angle_gamma   90.00
#
_symmetry.space_group_name_H-M   'P 1'
#
loop_
_entity.id
_entity.type
_entity.pdbx_description
1 polymer ?
#
loop_
_entity_poly.entity_id
_entity_poly.type
_entity_poly.pdbx_seq_one_letter_code
_entity_poly.pdbx_strand_id
1 'polypeptide(L)'
;MCHKEPSAVVHFETMPAYQGDDLVGDIRVLHRVFWSYYPCIRAFRHCKPIVQVDGTHLYGKYKGCLLVAVSQDGNNNIVPIAFAIVEGETSDAWHFFLSNLRQHVVTRDGVGLISDRHESINAAVERSNGAWSPPRAFHMFCIRHIESNFLRKFKAPYLQKLVVNIGYSRTVREYEVHYQRLRDRGEAYTNWLDRIPREQYALAFDGGYRWGHMTTNLVECINSVLKGARNLPITALVKATFYRLNELSPVSCFDRQNEVFEVREMPSGLEFAVDLRSLRCDCGEFQVDRIPCRHVFACCANQRLDWRLYVHDVYKMEQVRRVYRARFRPLGNPTTWPAYNGPRFIPNPYMRRVSKGRPRMTRFLNEMDTRMLRRPRRCTLCGAEGHSRSRCRRSVGSNTNREAP
;
A
#
# COMPACT_ATOMS: atom_id res chain seq x y z
N MET A 1 -15.18 -15.87 -13.28
CA MET A 1 -14.12 -14.89 -13.61
C MET A 1 -12.76 -15.53 -13.68
N CYS A 2 -12.35 -16.27 -12.65
CA CYS A 2 -11.05 -16.97 -12.58
C CYS A 2 -10.81 -17.92 -13.77
N HIS A 3 -11.85 -18.58 -14.29
CA HIS A 3 -11.76 -19.44 -15.48
C HIS A 3 -11.74 -18.70 -16.83
N LYS A 4 -12.09 -17.40 -16.89
CA LYS A 4 -12.15 -16.62 -18.15
C LYS A 4 -10.86 -15.83 -18.42
N GLU A 5 -10.10 -15.51 -17.38
CA GLU A 5 -8.70 -15.07 -17.52
C GLU A 5 -7.82 -16.24 -17.08
N PRO A 6 -7.58 -17.26 -17.94
CA PRO A 6 -6.82 -18.46 -17.58
C PRO A 6 -5.38 -18.15 -17.11
N SER A 7 -4.92 -16.91 -17.34
CA SER A 7 -3.62 -16.42 -16.92
C SER A 7 -3.65 -15.73 -15.54
N ALA A 8 -4.83 -15.51 -14.96
CA ALA A 8 -4.97 -15.01 -13.59
C ALA A 8 -4.74 -16.14 -12.60
N VAL A 9 -4.00 -15.84 -11.54
CA VAL A 9 -3.75 -16.77 -10.46
C VAL A 9 -4.82 -16.60 -9.42
N VAL A 10 -5.43 -17.71 -8.99
CA VAL A 10 -6.43 -17.74 -7.91
C VAL A 10 -6.21 -18.96 -7.03
N HIS A 11 -6.08 -18.75 -5.73
CA HIS A 11 -5.95 -19.82 -4.74
C HIS A 11 -7.06 -19.72 -3.71
N PHE A 12 -7.73 -20.84 -3.48
CA PHE A 12 -8.79 -20.96 -2.48
C PHE A 12 -8.31 -21.79 -1.31
N GLU A 13 -8.55 -21.30 -0.10
CA GLU A 13 -8.49 -22.09 1.12
C GLU A 13 -9.93 -22.29 1.61
N THR A 14 -10.31 -23.55 1.85
CA THR A 14 -11.69 -23.91 2.13
C THR A 14 -11.78 -24.85 3.32
N MET A 15 -12.87 -24.76 4.06
CA MET A 15 -13.20 -25.72 5.10
C MET A 15 -14.28 -26.71 4.62
N PRO A 16 -14.32 -27.92 5.19
CA PRO A 16 -15.41 -28.86 4.93
C PRO A 16 -16.76 -28.26 5.35
N ALA A 17 -17.82 -28.62 4.65
CA ALA A 17 -19.19 -28.27 5.00
C ALA A 17 -19.89 -29.50 5.60
N TYR A 18 -20.59 -29.31 6.71
CA TYR A 18 -21.33 -30.39 7.38
C TYR A 18 -22.82 -30.07 7.45
N GLN A 19 -23.64 -31.11 7.35
CA GLN A 19 -25.08 -31.07 7.62
C GLN A 19 -25.38 -32.06 8.74
N GLY A 20 -25.49 -31.56 9.98
CA GLY A 20 -25.38 -32.43 11.15
C GLY A 20 -23.95 -32.91 11.30
N ASP A 21 -23.76 -34.23 11.46
CA ASP A 21 -22.44 -34.87 11.51
C ASP A 21 -21.95 -35.34 10.12
N ASP A 22 -22.79 -35.24 9.08
CA ASP A 22 -22.47 -35.71 7.74
C ASP A 22 -21.69 -34.67 6.92
N LEU A 23 -20.59 -35.11 6.32
CA LEU A 23 -19.79 -34.30 5.40
C LEU A 23 -20.51 -34.13 4.05
N VAL A 24 -20.76 -32.88 3.66
CA VAL A 24 -21.35 -32.55 2.35
C VAL A 24 -20.23 -32.42 1.31
N GLY A 25 -20.13 -33.40 0.41
CA GLY A 25 -19.00 -33.55 -0.52
C GLY A 25 -18.88 -32.45 -1.58
N ASP A 26 -20.00 -31.95 -2.09
CA ASP A 26 -20.10 -30.97 -3.18
C ASP A 26 -20.05 -29.50 -2.71
N ILE A 27 -20.18 -29.28 -1.40
CA ILE A 27 -20.19 -27.96 -0.77
C ILE A 27 -18.89 -27.73 0.01
N ARG A 28 -18.35 -26.52 -0.11
CA ARG A 28 -17.17 -26.06 0.62
C ARG A 28 -17.44 -24.71 1.27
N VAL A 29 -17.01 -24.54 2.52
CA VAL A 29 -17.04 -23.23 3.18
C VAL A 29 -15.82 -22.44 2.72
N LEU A 30 -16.04 -21.30 2.08
CA LEU A 30 -14.94 -20.43 1.66
C LEU A 30 -14.29 -19.80 2.91
N HIS A 31 -12.99 -20.07 3.09
CA HIS A 31 -12.21 -19.54 4.21
C HIS A 31 -11.35 -18.35 3.76
N ARG A 32 -10.46 -18.56 2.78
CA ARG A 32 -9.63 -17.52 2.18
C ARG A 32 -9.61 -17.62 0.67
N VAL A 33 -9.37 -16.50 0.01
CA VAL A 33 -9.11 -16.49 -1.43
C VAL A 33 -8.04 -15.46 -1.75
N PHE A 34 -7.01 -15.88 -2.48
CA PHE A 34 -6.00 -15.02 -3.08
C PHE A 34 -6.26 -14.90 -4.58
N TRP A 35 -6.02 -13.72 -5.15
CA TRP A 35 -5.96 -13.57 -6.60
C TRP A 35 -4.98 -12.50 -7.06
N SER A 36 -4.44 -12.71 -8.26
CA SER A 36 -3.68 -11.72 -9.02
C SER A 36 -4.00 -11.85 -10.51
N TYR A 37 -4.21 -10.72 -11.18
CA TYR A 37 -4.51 -10.71 -12.61
C TYR A 37 -3.24 -10.85 -13.44
N TYR A 38 -3.32 -11.50 -14.59
CA TYR A 38 -2.16 -11.67 -15.47
C TYR A 38 -1.45 -10.35 -15.84
N PRO A 39 -2.17 -9.27 -16.20
CA PRO A 39 -1.53 -7.97 -16.41
C PRO A 39 -0.70 -7.51 -15.22
N CYS A 40 -1.22 -7.66 -14.00
CA CYS A 40 -0.55 -7.32 -12.76
C CYS A 40 0.73 -8.15 -12.51
N ILE A 41 0.66 -9.46 -12.75
CA ILE A 41 1.81 -10.39 -12.62
C ILE A 41 2.92 -10.00 -13.61
N ARG A 42 2.54 -9.66 -14.85
CA ARG A 42 3.48 -9.22 -15.88
C ARG A 42 4.04 -7.84 -15.57
N ALA A 43 3.20 -6.92 -15.08
CA ALA A 43 3.54 -5.55 -14.75
C ALA A 43 4.66 -5.48 -13.70
N PHE A 44 4.55 -6.26 -12.62
CA PHE A 44 5.55 -6.27 -11.54
C PHE A 44 6.98 -6.59 -12.03
N ARG A 45 7.11 -7.34 -13.13
CA ARG A 45 8.42 -7.64 -13.74
C ARG A 45 9.13 -6.40 -14.30
N HIS A 46 8.44 -5.28 -14.43
CA HIS A 46 8.96 -4.03 -14.96
C HIS A 46 8.81 -2.86 -13.98
N CYS A 47 8.22 -3.11 -12.81
CA CYS A 47 8.13 -2.13 -11.71
C CYS A 47 9.46 -2.02 -10.95
N LYS A 48 9.55 -0.99 -10.10
CA LYS A 48 10.55 -0.94 -9.02
C LYS A 48 10.41 -2.24 -8.20
N PRO A 49 11.50 -2.91 -7.80
CA PRO A 49 11.46 -4.17 -7.03
C PRO A 49 11.09 -3.90 -5.56
N ILE A 50 9.96 -3.25 -5.35
CA ILE A 50 9.37 -2.93 -4.05
C ILE A 50 7.91 -3.31 -4.04
N VAL A 51 7.45 -3.83 -2.90
CA VAL A 51 6.08 -4.20 -2.64
C VAL A 51 5.64 -3.60 -1.33
N GLN A 52 4.50 -2.91 -1.33
CA GLN A 52 3.84 -2.43 -0.13
C GLN A 52 2.59 -3.25 0.13
N VAL A 53 2.41 -3.72 1.36
CA VAL A 53 1.25 -4.52 1.77
C VAL A 53 0.50 -3.84 2.91
N ASP A 54 -0.82 -3.93 2.86
CA ASP A 54 -1.71 -3.43 3.91
C ASP A 54 -3.04 -4.20 3.93
N GLY A 55 -3.65 -4.24 5.10
CA GLY A 55 -4.94 -4.88 5.36
C GLY A 55 -6.03 -3.85 5.58
N THR A 56 -7.25 -4.13 5.08
CA THR A 56 -8.38 -3.26 5.36
C THR A 56 -9.67 -4.05 5.57
N HIS A 57 -10.44 -3.71 6.61
CA HIS A 57 -11.67 -4.42 6.93
C HIS A 57 -12.73 -4.28 5.83
N LEU A 58 -13.43 -5.39 5.57
CA LEU A 58 -14.66 -5.44 4.76
C LEU A 58 -15.85 -4.91 5.58
N TYR A 59 -16.82 -4.22 4.96
CA TYR A 59 -18.02 -3.75 5.67
C TYR A 59 -19.33 -4.39 5.22
N GLY A 60 -19.26 -5.44 4.39
CA GLY A 60 -20.43 -6.23 4.00
C GLY A 60 -21.04 -7.07 5.12
N LYS A 61 -21.98 -7.95 4.72
CA LYS A 61 -22.72 -8.87 5.61
C LYS A 61 -21.80 -9.79 6.45
N TYR A 62 -20.60 -10.09 5.94
CA TYR A 62 -19.61 -10.92 6.61
C TYR A 62 -18.44 -10.06 7.11
N LYS A 63 -17.84 -10.47 8.22
CA LYS A 63 -16.54 -9.98 8.71
C LYS A 63 -15.44 -10.43 7.75
N GLY A 64 -14.23 -9.90 7.93
CA GLY A 64 -13.05 -10.24 7.15
C GLY A 64 -12.23 -9.02 6.76
N CYS A 65 -11.06 -9.26 6.20
CA CYS A 65 -10.15 -8.24 5.70
C CYS A 65 -9.85 -8.48 4.22
N LEU A 66 -9.70 -7.39 3.48
CA LEU A 66 -9.09 -7.35 2.17
C LEU A 66 -7.62 -6.98 2.35
N LEU A 67 -6.72 -7.91 2.02
CA LEU A 67 -5.29 -7.64 1.96
C LEU A 67 -4.94 -7.21 0.53
N VAL A 68 -4.09 -6.20 0.40
CA VAL A 68 -3.69 -5.65 -0.89
C VAL A 68 -2.18 -5.52 -0.95
N ALA A 69 -1.59 -5.90 -2.08
CA ALA A 69 -0.20 -5.62 -2.41
C ALA A 69 -0.14 -4.67 -3.61
N VAL A 70 0.74 -3.68 -3.52
CA VAL A 70 1.00 -2.72 -4.61
C VAL A 70 2.49 -2.56 -4.83
N SER A 71 2.85 -2.14 -6.04
CA SER A 71 4.19 -1.71 -6.43
C SER A 71 4.10 -0.36 -7.16
N GLN A 72 5.21 0.12 -7.70
CA GLN A 72 5.29 1.37 -8.44
C GLN A 72 6.10 1.19 -9.73
N ASP A 73 5.62 1.78 -10.83
CA ASP A 73 6.40 1.83 -12.07
C ASP A 73 7.51 2.91 -12.02
N GLY A 74 8.30 3.01 -13.08
CA GLY A 74 9.33 4.04 -13.22
C GLY A 74 8.79 5.47 -13.32
N ASN A 75 7.51 5.65 -13.67
CA ASN A 75 6.88 6.97 -13.78
C ASN A 75 6.11 7.35 -12.50
N ASN A 76 6.39 6.66 -11.39
CA ASN A 76 5.77 6.84 -10.09
C ASN A 76 4.26 6.52 -10.02
N ASN A 77 3.69 5.84 -11.02
CA ASN A 77 2.30 5.39 -10.98
C ASN A 77 2.18 4.16 -10.07
N ILE A 78 1.06 4.10 -9.33
CA ILE A 78 0.75 2.97 -8.45
C ILE A 78 0.26 1.79 -9.29
N VAL A 79 0.88 0.62 -9.08
CA VAL A 79 0.52 -0.62 -9.77
C VAL A 79 0.03 -1.63 -8.74
N PRO A 80 -1.28 -1.87 -8.60
CA PRO A 80 -1.78 -2.93 -7.73
C PRO A 80 -1.45 -4.30 -8.30
N ILE A 81 -0.90 -5.19 -7.48
CA ILE A 81 -0.33 -6.45 -7.96
C ILE A 81 -1.05 -7.70 -7.46
N ALA A 82 -1.64 -7.69 -6.28
CA ALA A 82 -2.36 -8.86 -5.73
C ALA A 82 -3.33 -8.49 -4.62
N PHE A 83 -4.27 -9.39 -4.36
CA PHE A 83 -5.34 -9.22 -3.40
C PHE A 83 -5.63 -10.53 -2.68
N ALA A 84 -6.12 -10.44 -1.45
CA ALA A 84 -6.74 -11.59 -0.78
C ALA A 84 -7.90 -11.18 0.13
N ILE A 85 -8.90 -12.06 0.23
CA ILE A 85 -9.92 -11.99 1.26
C ILE A 85 -9.58 -13.04 2.30
N VAL A 86 -9.48 -12.59 3.54
CA VAL A 86 -9.11 -13.39 4.71
C VAL A 86 -10.06 -13.11 5.87
N GLU A 87 -10.07 -14.01 6.84
CA GLU A 87 -10.91 -13.93 8.03
C GLU A 87 -10.53 -12.76 8.97
N GLY A 88 -9.27 -12.32 8.92
CA GLY A 88 -8.74 -11.20 9.70
C GLY A 88 -7.25 -11.02 9.45
N GLU A 89 -6.62 -10.08 10.16
CA GLU A 89 -5.17 -9.83 10.05
C GLU A 89 -4.36 -10.73 11.01
N THR A 90 -4.58 -12.04 10.88
CA THR A 90 -3.91 -13.09 11.68
C THR A 90 -2.58 -13.49 11.05
N SER A 91 -1.70 -14.17 11.80
CA SER A 91 -0.42 -14.66 11.25
C SER A 91 -0.66 -15.65 10.11
N ASP A 92 -1.65 -16.54 10.23
CA ASP A 92 -1.98 -17.50 9.17
C ASP A 92 -2.55 -16.83 7.92
N ALA A 93 -3.38 -15.80 8.08
CA ALA A 93 -3.89 -15.02 6.94
C ALA A 93 -2.77 -14.28 6.19
N TRP A 94 -1.83 -13.67 6.92
CA TRP A 94 -0.66 -13.03 6.33
C TRP A 94 0.28 -14.05 5.69
N HIS A 95 0.49 -15.20 6.31
CA HIS A 95 1.29 -16.28 5.74
C HIS A 95 0.66 -16.79 4.44
N PHE A 96 -0.66 -17.04 4.42
CA PHE A 96 -1.39 -17.40 3.20
C PHE A 96 -1.18 -16.34 2.10
N PHE A 97 -1.33 -15.06 2.43
CA PHE A 97 -1.17 -13.98 1.46
C PHE A 97 0.27 -13.87 0.93
N LEU A 98 1.26 -13.82 1.82
CA LEU A 98 2.68 -13.64 1.50
C LEU A 98 3.26 -14.84 0.75
N SER A 99 2.85 -16.07 1.08
CA SER A 99 3.27 -17.28 0.37
C SER A 99 2.77 -17.28 -1.07
N ASN A 100 1.47 -17.01 -1.29
CA ASN A 100 0.92 -16.91 -2.64
C ASN A 100 1.50 -15.72 -3.43
N LEU A 101 1.69 -14.57 -2.78
CA LEU A 101 2.29 -13.39 -3.40
C LEU A 101 3.70 -13.69 -3.92
N ARG A 102 4.54 -14.36 -3.11
CA ARG A 102 5.90 -14.75 -3.49
C ARG A 102 5.91 -15.77 -4.61
N GLN A 103 5.09 -16.80 -4.51
CA GLN A 103 5.05 -17.91 -5.46
C GLN A 103 4.63 -17.44 -6.86
N HIS A 104 3.68 -16.52 -6.95
CA HIS A 104 2.99 -16.24 -8.21
C HIS A 104 3.28 -14.87 -8.83
N VAL A 105 3.65 -13.89 -8.01
CA VAL A 105 3.77 -12.49 -8.46
C VAL A 105 5.19 -11.99 -8.29
N VAL A 106 5.71 -12.09 -7.07
CA VAL A 106 7.02 -11.57 -6.69
C VAL A 106 8.03 -12.70 -6.83
N THR A 107 8.36 -13.09 -8.06
CA THR A 107 9.23 -14.27 -8.29
C THR A 107 10.73 -13.94 -8.34
N ARG A 108 11.10 -12.66 -8.48
CA ARG A 108 12.50 -12.21 -8.46
C ARG A 108 13.02 -12.09 -7.02
N ASP A 109 14.32 -12.16 -6.86
CA ASP A 109 15.01 -11.86 -5.60
C ASP A 109 15.38 -10.35 -5.52
N GLY A 110 15.91 -9.91 -4.38
CA GLY A 110 16.28 -8.51 -4.17
C GLY A 110 15.08 -7.56 -4.03
N VAL A 111 13.93 -8.05 -3.56
CA VAL A 111 12.70 -7.24 -3.45
C VAL A 111 12.55 -6.63 -2.05
N GLY A 112 12.27 -5.33 -1.97
CA GLY A 112 11.88 -4.70 -0.72
C GLY A 112 10.40 -4.95 -0.38
N LEU A 113 10.11 -5.49 0.80
CA LEU A 113 8.76 -5.62 1.33
C LEU A 113 8.54 -4.54 2.39
N ILE A 114 7.58 -3.64 2.19
CA ILE A 114 7.23 -2.57 3.14
C ILE A 114 5.86 -2.87 3.73
N SER A 115 5.78 -2.95 5.06
CA SER A 115 4.52 -3.22 5.77
C SER A 115 4.38 -2.38 7.04
N ASP A 116 3.23 -2.49 7.71
CA ASP A 116 3.12 -2.17 9.14
C ASP A 116 4.02 -3.11 9.97
N ARG A 117 4.39 -2.67 11.18
CA ARG A 117 5.06 -3.44 12.24
C ARG A 117 4.06 -4.22 13.08
N HIS A 118 3.04 -4.80 12.45
CA HIS A 118 2.08 -5.65 13.14
C HIS A 118 2.69 -7.04 13.36
N GLU A 119 2.55 -7.59 14.58
CA GLU A 119 3.20 -8.85 14.99
C GLU A 119 2.80 -10.03 14.08
N SER A 120 1.55 -10.05 13.61
CA SER A 120 1.09 -11.10 12.69
C SER A 120 1.82 -11.11 11.35
N ILE A 121 2.27 -9.95 10.85
CA ILE A 121 3.07 -9.87 9.62
C ILE A 121 4.49 -10.38 9.88
N ASN A 122 5.10 -9.98 10.99
CA ASN A 122 6.44 -10.45 11.38
C ASN A 122 6.47 -11.97 11.51
N ALA A 123 5.51 -12.54 12.23
CA ALA A 123 5.37 -13.99 12.38
C ALA A 123 5.17 -14.70 11.03
N ALA A 124 4.43 -14.09 10.09
CA ALA A 124 4.25 -14.66 8.75
C ALA A 124 5.53 -14.62 7.90
N VAL A 125 6.33 -13.54 8.02
CA VAL A 125 7.64 -13.40 7.37
C VAL A 125 8.63 -14.41 7.93
N GLU A 126 8.72 -14.56 9.25
CA GLU A 126 9.59 -15.55 9.91
C GLU A 126 9.24 -16.99 9.49
N ARG A 127 7.95 -17.32 9.41
CA ARG A 127 7.45 -18.63 8.94
C ARG A 127 7.58 -18.86 7.43
N SER A 128 8.09 -17.88 6.67
CA SER A 128 8.18 -17.98 5.20
C SER A 128 9.35 -18.82 4.68
N ASN A 129 10.10 -19.51 5.55
CA ASN A 129 11.29 -20.31 5.20
C ASN A 129 12.30 -19.51 4.36
N GLY A 130 12.55 -18.25 4.76
CA GLY A 130 13.48 -17.34 4.09
C GLY A 130 12.98 -16.75 2.77
N ALA A 131 11.74 -17.02 2.36
CA ALA A 131 11.19 -16.48 1.13
C ALA A 131 11.06 -14.94 1.14
N TRP A 132 10.83 -14.38 2.32
CA TRP A 132 10.76 -12.94 2.59
C TRP A 132 11.96 -12.40 3.39
N SER A 133 13.08 -13.12 3.38
CA SER A 133 14.32 -12.75 4.08
C SER A 133 15.50 -12.60 3.11
N PRO A 134 16.58 -11.90 3.50
CA PRO A 134 17.76 -11.75 2.65
C PRO A 134 18.39 -13.12 2.30
N PRO A 135 18.97 -13.27 1.10
CA PRO A 135 19.13 -12.26 0.04
C PRO A 135 17.90 -12.10 -0.87
N ARG A 136 16.84 -12.87 -0.61
CA ARG A 136 15.67 -12.99 -1.49
C ARG A 136 14.73 -11.79 -1.40
N ALA A 137 14.47 -11.31 -0.20
CA ALA A 137 13.71 -10.09 0.03
C ALA A 137 14.19 -9.37 1.29
N PHE A 138 13.87 -8.09 1.39
CA PHE A 138 14.27 -7.23 2.48
C PHE A 138 13.02 -6.66 3.13
N HIS A 139 12.63 -7.19 4.29
CA HIS A 139 11.46 -6.73 5.02
C HIS A 139 11.77 -5.47 5.82
N MET A 140 11.01 -4.41 5.54
CA MET A 140 11.16 -3.08 6.11
C MET A 140 9.81 -2.57 6.61
N PHE A 141 9.86 -1.69 7.60
CA PHE A 141 8.69 -1.11 8.23
C PHE A 141 8.40 0.28 7.70
N CYS A 142 7.12 0.56 7.52
CA CYS A 142 6.61 1.89 7.23
C CYS A 142 6.96 2.87 8.37
N ILE A 143 7.67 3.96 8.05
CA ILE A 143 8.10 4.95 9.05
C ILE A 143 6.93 5.65 9.73
N ARG A 144 5.79 5.80 9.04
CA ARG A 144 4.56 6.38 9.59
C ARG A 144 3.93 5.46 10.64
N HIS A 145 4.02 4.15 10.43
CA HIS A 145 3.56 3.18 11.42
C HIS A 145 4.51 3.14 12.63
N ILE A 146 5.83 3.25 12.41
CA ILE A 146 6.80 3.43 13.50
C ILE A 146 6.50 4.71 14.29
N GLU A 147 6.28 5.84 13.61
CA GLU A 147 5.91 7.13 14.20
C GLU A 147 4.64 6.99 15.07
N SER A 148 3.59 6.37 14.53
CA SER A 148 2.34 6.16 15.25
C SER A 148 2.52 5.25 16.48
N ASN A 149 3.32 4.18 16.35
CA ASN A 149 3.64 3.29 17.45
C ASN A 149 4.45 3.98 18.55
N PHE A 150 5.41 4.82 18.16
CA PHE A 150 6.21 5.64 19.08
C PHE A 150 5.31 6.62 19.85
N LEU A 151 4.44 7.34 19.14
CA LEU A 151 3.50 8.29 19.74
C LEU A 151 2.54 7.57 20.72
N ARG A 152 2.05 6.38 20.35
CA ARG A 152 1.18 5.58 21.22
C ARG A 152 1.89 5.17 22.52
N LYS A 153 3.19 4.84 22.45
CA LYS A 153 3.97 4.39 23.61
C LYS A 153 4.37 5.55 24.54
N PHE A 154 4.89 6.64 23.97
CA PHE A 154 5.52 7.72 24.75
C PHE A 154 4.67 8.98 24.88
N LYS A 155 3.63 9.14 24.04
CA LYS A 155 2.75 10.32 24.01
C LYS A 155 3.53 11.64 23.88
N ALA A 156 4.64 11.64 23.15
CA ALA A 156 5.56 12.77 23.00
C ALA A 156 5.47 13.39 21.58
N PRO A 157 4.58 14.37 21.33
CA PRO A 157 4.19 14.83 19.99
C PRO A 157 5.26 15.60 19.17
N TYR A 158 6.50 15.69 19.64
CA TYR A 158 7.61 16.32 18.92
C TYR A 158 8.76 15.35 18.60
N LEU A 159 8.95 14.35 19.45
CA LEU A 159 10.02 13.36 19.28
C LEU A 159 9.72 12.38 18.14
N GLN A 160 8.45 12.15 17.83
CA GLN A 160 8.05 11.32 16.68
C GLN A 160 8.59 11.89 15.35
N LYS A 161 8.67 13.22 15.20
CA LYS A 161 9.23 13.86 14.00
C LYS A 161 10.72 13.58 13.87
N LEU A 162 11.42 13.51 15.00
CA LEU A 162 12.82 13.16 15.03
C LEU A 162 13.03 11.70 14.61
N VAL A 163 12.18 10.77 15.07
CA VAL A 163 12.17 9.38 14.60
C VAL A 163 11.93 9.30 13.09
N VAL A 164 10.99 10.08 12.56
CA VAL A 164 10.77 10.17 11.10
C VAL A 164 12.02 10.68 10.40
N ASN A 165 12.64 11.77 10.87
CA ASN A 165 13.87 12.32 10.28
C ASN A 165 15.03 11.31 10.30
N ILE A 166 15.20 10.55 11.39
CA ILE A 166 16.18 9.45 11.46
C ILE A 166 15.92 8.42 10.35
N GLY A 167 14.64 8.06 10.13
CA GLY A 167 14.27 7.15 9.05
C GLY A 167 14.62 7.69 7.65
N TYR A 168 14.42 8.99 7.44
CA TYR A 168 14.68 9.67 6.16
C TYR A 168 16.16 10.00 5.90
N SER A 169 17.06 9.84 6.88
CA SER A 169 18.49 10.06 6.71
C SER A 169 19.05 9.20 5.59
N ARG A 170 19.65 9.84 4.57
CA ARG A 170 20.19 9.15 3.38
C ARG A 170 21.63 8.71 3.59
N THR A 171 22.33 9.36 4.52
CA THR A 171 23.71 9.03 4.88
C THR A 171 23.80 8.61 6.35
N VAL A 172 24.82 7.79 6.66
CA VAL A 172 25.11 7.38 8.05
C VAL A 172 25.38 8.61 8.92
N ARG A 173 26.07 9.62 8.39
CA ARG A 173 26.34 10.87 9.11
C ARG A 173 25.06 11.59 9.52
N GLU A 174 24.11 11.77 8.60
CA GLU A 174 22.81 12.39 8.91
C GLU A 174 22.02 11.58 9.93
N TYR A 175 22.07 10.25 9.80
CA TYR A 175 21.44 9.34 10.77
C TYR A 175 22.00 9.56 12.17
N GLU A 176 23.32 9.53 12.35
CA GLU A 176 23.95 9.68 13.66
C GLU A 176 23.65 11.05 14.29
N VAL A 177 23.61 12.13 13.50
CA VAL A 177 23.23 13.46 13.98
C VAL A 177 21.79 13.47 14.52
N HIS A 178 20.85 12.86 13.80
CA HIS A 178 19.45 12.80 14.26
C HIS A 178 19.26 11.83 15.42
N TYR A 179 19.98 10.71 15.42
CA TYR A 179 19.93 9.70 16.47
C TYR A 179 20.51 10.23 17.78
N GLN A 180 21.65 10.94 17.74
CA GLN A 180 22.22 11.58 18.92
C GLN A 180 21.25 12.61 19.53
N ARG A 181 20.60 13.42 18.70
CA ARG A 181 19.55 14.34 19.17
C ARG A 181 18.38 13.63 19.85
N LEU A 182 18.09 12.37 19.50
CA LEU A 182 17.05 11.58 20.15
C LEU A 182 17.56 11.04 21.49
N ARG A 183 18.82 10.57 21.52
CA ARG A 183 19.51 10.11 22.73
C ARG A 183 19.57 11.21 23.79
N ASP A 184 19.90 12.44 23.39
CA ASP A 184 19.97 13.61 24.28
C ASP A 184 18.62 13.93 24.97
N ARG A 185 17.50 13.41 24.44
CA ARG A 185 16.16 13.58 25.03
C ARG A 185 15.84 12.51 26.06
N GLY A 186 16.54 11.38 26.03
CA GLY A 186 16.38 10.28 26.98
C GLY A 186 16.63 8.90 26.35
N GLU A 187 17.37 8.07 27.07
CA GLU A 187 17.74 6.71 26.62
C GLU A 187 16.53 5.79 26.38
N ALA A 188 15.42 6.02 27.07
CA ALA A 188 14.19 5.23 26.87
C ALA A 188 13.69 5.29 25.42
N TYR A 189 13.94 6.40 24.70
CA TYR A 189 13.52 6.56 23.31
C TYR A 189 14.41 5.78 22.34
N THR A 190 15.73 5.86 22.53
CA THR A 190 16.69 5.09 21.72
C THR A 190 16.57 3.60 22.00
N ASN A 191 16.46 3.19 23.27
CA ASN A 191 16.26 1.78 23.65
C ASN A 191 14.98 1.17 23.08
N TRP A 192 13.97 1.99 22.77
CA TRP A 192 12.77 1.52 22.07
C TRP A 192 13.02 1.38 20.57
N LEU A 193 13.72 2.35 19.97
CA LEU A 193 14.03 2.36 18.54
C LEU A 193 15.02 1.25 18.17
N ASP A 194 16.01 0.98 19.03
CA ASP A 194 17.05 -0.04 18.85
C ASP A 194 16.49 -1.47 18.84
N ARG A 195 15.24 -1.67 19.27
CA ARG A 195 14.51 -2.95 19.11
C ARG A 195 14.08 -3.19 17.67
N ILE A 196 14.29 -2.22 16.79
CA ILE A 196 14.03 -2.32 15.37
C ILE A 196 15.41 -2.24 14.70
N PRO A 197 15.84 -3.27 13.95
CA PRO A 197 17.04 -3.19 13.15
C PRO A 197 16.99 -1.97 12.22
N ARG A 198 18.07 -1.18 12.20
CA ARG A 198 18.15 0.09 11.45
C ARG A 198 17.92 -0.10 9.96
N GLU A 199 18.33 -1.24 9.42
CA GLU A 199 18.12 -1.65 8.03
C GLU A 199 16.62 -1.71 7.67
N GLN A 200 15.77 -1.99 8.66
CA GLN A 200 14.32 -2.09 8.48
C GLN A 200 13.59 -0.75 8.50
N TYR A 201 14.20 0.36 8.95
CA TYR A 201 13.51 1.65 9.01
C TYR A 201 14.29 2.87 8.51
N ALA A 202 15.62 2.82 8.40
CA ALA A 202 16.45 3.96 8.00
C ALA A 202 17.03 3.80 6.58
N LEU A 203 16.96 4.86 5.78
CA LEU A 203 17.44 4.88 4.39
C LEU A 203 18.95 4.66 4.29
N ALA A 204 19.71 5.20 5.24
CA ALA A 204 21.16 5.05 5.28
C ALA A 204 21.65 3.60 5.36
N PHE A 205 20.79 2.66 5.79
CA PHE A 205 21.15 1.26 6.06
C PHE A 205 20.34 0.24 5.26
N ASP A 206 19.41 0.68 4.41
CA ASP A 206 18.47 -0.22 3.72
C ASP A 206 19.09 -0.95 2.51
N GLY A 207 20.39 -0.75 2.23
CA GLY A 207 21.05 -1.26 1.02
C GLY A 207 20.50 -0.70 -0.30
N GLY A 208 19.63 0.31 -0.24
CA GLY A 208 18.83 0.84 -1.34
C GLY A 208 17.76 -0.12 -1.84
N TYR A 209 17.28 -1.06 -1.00
CA TYR A 209 16.19 -1.98 -1.32
C TYR A 209 14.79 -1.35 -1.16
N ARG A 210 14.67 -0.16 -0.54
CA ARG A 210 13.37 0.52 -0.38
C ARG A 210 13.05 1.52 -1.48
N TRP A 211 14.01 1.86 -2.34
CA TRP A 211 13.81 2.77 -3.47
C TRP A 211 13.22 4.14 -3.07
N GLY A 212 13.64 4.67 -1.92
CA GLY A 212 13.10 5.91 -1.35
C GLY A 212 11.71 5.80 -0.74
N HIS A 213 11.05 4.64 -0.82
CA HIS A 213 9.73 4.42 -0.21
C HIS A 213 9.86 4.22 1.30
N MET A 214 9.38 5.20 2.05
CA MET A 214 9.37 5.17 3.52
C MET A 214 8.03 4.76 4.10
N THR A 215 6.95 4.87 3.32
CA THR A 215 5.57 4.74 3.81
C THR A 215 4.76 3.77 2.97
N THR A 216 3.65 3.28 3.53
CA THR A 216 2.61 2.47 2.87
C THR A 216 1.57 3.33 2.12
N ASN A 217 1.88 4.60 1.82
CA ASN A 217 0.93 5.53 1.21
C ASN A 217 0.35 5.01 -0.12
N LEU A 218 1.11 4.23 -0.90
CA LEU A 218 0.62 3.73 -2.18
C LEU A 218 -0.50 2.71 -1.97
N VAL A 219 -0.32 1.78 -1.02
CA VAL A 219 -1.35 0.77 -0.71
C VAL A 219 -2.55 1.40 0.00
N GLU A 220 -2.31 2.39 0.87
CA GLU A 220 -3.38 3.19 1.49
C GLU A 220 -4.24 3.94 0.47
N CYS A 221 -3.62 4.46 -0.60
CA CYS A 221 -4.33 5.09 -1.72
C CYS A 221 -5.25 4.10 -2.43
N ILE A 222 -4.75 2.90 -2.74
CA ILE A 222 -5.56 1.84 -3.38
C ILE A 222 -6.67 1.34 -2.45
N ASN A 223 -6.40 1.20 -1.15
CA ASN A 223 -7.42 0.88 -0.15
C ASN A 223 -8.53 1.94 -0.11
N SER A 224 -8.20 3.21 -0.41
CA SER A 224 -9.18 4.30 -0.55
C SER A 224 -10.00 4.19 -1.83
N VAL A 225 -9.39 3.87 -2.98
CA VAL A 225 -10.09 3.62 -4.26
C VAL A 225 -11.08 2.45 -4.11
N LEU A 226 -10.68 1.39 -3.41
CA LEU A 226 -11.50 0.20 -3.20
C LEU A 226 -12.56 0.37 -2.10
N LYS A 227 -12.62 1.52 -1.42
CA LYS A 227 -13.47 1.72 -0.24
C LYS A 227 -14.94 1.39 -0.49
N GLY A 228 -15.51 1.82 -1.62
CA GLY A 228 -16.91 1.54 -1.98
C GLY A 228 -17.18 0.09 -2.34
N ALA A 229 -16.17 -0.66 -2.82
CA ALA A 229 -16.32 -2.05 -3.22
C ALA A 229 -16.35 -3.02 -2.04
N ARG A 230 -15.87 -2.61 -0.86
CA ARG A 230 -15.75 -3.46 0.35
C ARG A 230 -17.07 -3.94 0.96
N ASN A 231 -18.21 -3.47 0.45
CA ASN A 231 -19.54 -3.88 0.89
C ASN A 231 -20.18 -4.90 -0.07
N LEU A 232 -19.54 -5.16 -1.20
CA LEU A 232 -20.07 -6.01 -2.25
C LEU A 232 -19.83 -7.49 -1.95
N PRO A 233 -20.68 -8.40 -2.50
CA PRO A 233 -20.37 -9.83 -2.53
C PRO A 233 -18.99 -10.10 -3.15
N ILE A 234 -18.31 -11.17 -2.73
CA ILE A 234 -16.93 -11.48 -3.15
C ILE A 234 -16.78 -11.46 -4.68
N THR A 235 -17.70 -12.09 -5.40
CA THR A 235 -17.69 -12.10 -6.88
C THR A 235 -17.76 -10.70 -7.46
N ALA A 236 -18.57 -9.81 -6.87
CA ALA A 236 -18.70 -8.41 -7.26
C ALA A 236 -17.50 -7.55 -6.83
N LEU A 237 -16.89 -7.82 -5.67
CA LEU A 237 -15.65 -7.20 -5.24
C LEU A 237 -14.50 -7.54 -6.20
N VAL A 238 -14.34 -8.80 -6.60
CA VAL A 238 -13.36 -9.23 -7.62
C VAL A 238 -13.67 -8.60 -8.99
N LYS A 239 -14.95 -8.40 -9.35
CA LYS A 239 -15.29 -7.63 -10.57
C LYS A 239 -14.88 -6.16 -10.43
N ALA A 240 -15.16 -5.56 -9.28
CA ALA A 240 -14.85 -4.17 -9.02
C ALA A 240 -13.34 -3.92 -9.05
N THR A 241 -12.53 -4.80 -8.46
CA THR A 241 -11.06 -4.72 -8.56
C THR A 241 -10.62 -4.78 -10.02
N PHE A 242 -11.16 -5.69 -10.83
CA PHE A 242 -10.84 -5.76 -12.26
C PHE A 242 -11.15 -4.45 -13.00
N TYR A 243 -12.37 -3.92 -12.87
CA TYR A 243 -12.77 -2.71 -13.61
C TYR A 243 -12.06 -1.45 -13.13
N ARG A 244 -11.87 -1.29 -11.81
CA ARG A 244 -11.13 -0.14 -11.25
C ARG A 244 -9.65 -0.15 -11.63
N LEU A 245 -9.03 -1.32 -11.73
CA LEU A 245 -7.64 -1.42 -12.21
C LEU A 245 -7.52 -1.10 -13.70
N ASN A 246 -8.52 -1.50 -14.49
CA ASN A 246 -8.57 -1.16 -15.91
C ASN A 246 -8.72 0.36 -16.13
N GLU A 247 -9.54 1.04 -15.32
CA GLU A 247 -9.68 2.52 -15.34
C GLU A 247 -8.38 3.24 -14.94
N LEU A 248 -7.57 2.64 -14.07
CA LEU A 248 -6.29 3.20 -13.60
C LEU A 248 -5.11 3.00 -14.57
N SER A 249 -5.34 2.41 -15.75
CA SER A 249 -4.32 2.24 -16.80
C SER A 249 -4.50 3.29 -17.91
N PRO A 250 -4.14 4.58 -17.71
CA PRO A 250 -4.21 5.58 -18.75
C PRO A 250 -3.07 5.35 -19.76
N VAL A 251 -3.42 5.01 -21.00
CA VAL A 251 -2.52 5.24 -22.14
C VAL A 251 -2.99 6.52 -22.81
N SER A 252 -2.38 7.65 -22.43
CA SER A 252 -2.41 8.90 -23.17
C SER A 252 -0.98 9.30 -23.49
N CYS A 253 -0.70 9.51 -24.77
CA CYS A 253 0.56 10.08 -25.25
C CYS A 253 0.64 11.56 -24.84
N PHE A 254 1.83 12.03 -24.46
CA PHE A 254 2.12 13.45 -24.26
C PHE A 254 3.49 13.82 -24.84
N ASP A 255 3.49 14.95 -25.56
CA ASP A 255 4.63 15.64 -26.19
C ASP A 255 5.32 16.55 -25.16
N ARG A 256 6.64 16.70 -25.33
CA ARG A 256 7.63 17.06 -24.30
C ARG A 256 8.45 18.29 -24.69
N GLN A 257 7.80 19.34 -25.19
CA GLN A 257 8.53 20.35 -25.98
C GLN A 257 9.14 21.56 -25.25
N ASN A 258 9.05 21.77 -23.93
CA ASN A 258 9.60 23.01 -23.34
C ASN A 258 10.23 22.85 -21.94
N GLU A 259 11.09 21.83 -21.75
CA GLU A 259 11.88 21.66 -20.52
C GLU A 259 13.02 22.68 -20.40
N VAL A 260 12.74 23.89 -19.89
CA VAL A 260 13.78 24.86 -19.50
C VAL A 260 13.63 25.25 -18.03
N PHE A 261 14.67 25.00 -17.24
CA PHE A 261 14.94 25.71 -15.99
C PHE A 261 16.45 25.81 -15.77
N GLU A 262 16.90 27.02 -15.43
CA GLU A 262 18.27 27.33 -15.00
C GLU A 262 18.31 27.37 -13.46
N VAL A 263 19.26 26.68 -12.84
CA VAL A 263 19.43 26.70 -11.38
C VAL A 263 20.91 26.79 -11.04
N ARG A 264 21.26 27.84 -10.29
CA ARG A 264 22.58 28.06 -9.73
C ARG A 264 22.44 28.31 -8.25
N GLU A 265 23.03 27.45 -7.42
CA GLU A 265 23.49 27.84 -6.09
C GLU A 265 24.55 26.87 -5.55
N MET A 266 25.66 27.44 -5.09
CA MET A 266 26.69 26.91 -4.19
C MET A 266 27.37 28.17 -3.58
N PRO A 267 27.92 28.13 -2.34
CA PRO A 267 28.53 26.93 -1.76
C PRO A 267 28.22 26.67 -0.28
N SER A 268 27.90 25.43 0.06
CA SER A 268 27.94 24.91 1.44
C SER A 268 29.34 24.43 1.88
N GLY A 269 30.38 24.58 1.03
CA GLY A 269 31.76 24.19 1.36
C GLY A 269 31.99 22.69 1.60
N LEU A 270 30.99 21.85 1.34
CA LEU A 270 31.06 20.40 1.50
C LEU A 270 31.53 19.74 0.19
N GLU A 271 32.59 18.95 0.28
CA GLU A 271 33.07 18.10 -0.81
C GLU A 271 32.30 16.76 -0.83
N PHE A 272 31.99 16.25 -2.03
CA PHE A 272 31.30 14.98 -2.22
C PHE A 272 32.07 14.13 -3.22
N ALA A 273 32.41 12.88 -2.87
CA ALA A 273 32.97 11.94 -3.84
C ALA A 273 31.86 11.32 -4.69
N VAL A 274 32.15 11.11 -5.98
CA VAL A 274 31.29 10.42 -6.94
C VAL A 274 32.08 9.27 -7.56
N ASP A 275 31.57 8.06 -7.41
CA ASP A 275 32.05 6.87 -8.10
C ASP A 275 31.01 6.41 -9.13
N LEU A 276 31.25 6.76 -10.39
CA LEU A 276 30.36 6.43 -11.50
C LEU A 276 30.36 4.93 -11.83
N ARG A 277 31.42 4.18 -11.49
CA ARG A 277 31.51 2.74 -11.77
C ARG A 277 30.65 1.94 -10.79
N SER A 278 30.69 2.30 -9.51
CA SER A 278 29.85 1.69 -8.47
C SER A 278 28.46 2.32 -8.33
N LEU A 279 28.14 3.32 -9.17
CA LEU A 279 26.89 4.07 -9.13
C LEU A 279 26.62 4.69 -7.74
N ARG A 280 27.66 5.31 -7.14
CA ARG A 280 27.64 5.82 -5.77
C ARG A 280 28.03 7.29 -5.70
N CYS A 281 27.34 8.06 -4.85
CA CYS A 281 27.74 9.42 -4.49
C CYS A 281 27.59 9.64 -2.98
N ASP A 282 28.51 10.35 -2.34
CA ASP A 282 28.46 10.57 -0.90
C ASP A 282 27.22 11.36 -0.42
N CYS A 283 26.51 12.04 -1.34
CA CYS A 283 25.23 12.69 -1.01
C CYS A 283 24.08 11.71 -0.75
N GLY A 284 24.22 10.43 -1.08
CA GLY A 284 23.20 9.39 -0.87
C GLY A 284 22.04 9.38 -1.88
N GLU A 285 21.75 10.51 -2.55
CA GLU A 285 20.63 10.60 -3.52
C GLU A 285 20.75 9.60 -4.67
N PHE A 286 21.96 9.44 -5.23
CA PHE A 286 22.16 8.53 -6.36
C PHE A 286 21.87 7.07 -6.00
N GLN A 287 22.17 6.67 -4.76
CA GLN A 287 21.90 5.34 -4.25
C GLN A 287 20.41 5.13 -3.95
N VAL A 288 19.74 6.14 -3.41
CA VAL A 288 18.33 6.02 -3.02
C VAL A 288 17.41 6.10 -4.25
N ASP A 289 17.64 7.10 -5.10
CA ASP A 289 16.73 7.42 -6.20
C ASP A 289 17.09 6.66 -7.48
N ARG A 290 18.34 6.18 -7.61
CA ARG A 290 18.86 5.45 -8.79
C ARG A 290 18.75 6.25 -10.09
N ILE A 291 18.77 7.57 -9.95
CA ILE A 291 18.91 8.57 -11.02
C ILE A 291 20.09 9.49 -10.66
N PRO A 292 20.82 10.04 -11.65
CA PRO A 292 21.92 10.96 -11.39
C PRO A 292 21.52 12.10 -10.46
N CYS A 293 22.25 12.28 -9.37
CA CYS A 293 22.13 13.47 -8.53
C CYS A 293 22.90 14.64 -9.16
N ARG A 294 22.77 15.84 -8.61
CA ARG A 294 23.49 17.04 -9.11
C ARG A 294 25.01 16.85 -9.26
N HIS A 295 25.64 16.07 -8.37
CA HIS A 295 27.08 15.81 -8.42
C HIS A 295 27.44 14.86 -9.56
N VAL A 296 26.62 13.83 -9.80
CA VAL A 296 26.80 12.92 -10.95
C VAL A 296 26.61 13.67 -12.26
N PHE A 297 25.61 14.56 -12.35
CA PHE A 297 25.44 15.44 -13.52
C PHE A 297 26.66 16.33 -13.75
N ALA A 298 27.22 16.93 -12.68
CA ALA A 298 28.45 17.72 -12.79
C ALA A 298 29.65 16.89 -13.28
N CYS A 299 29.84 15.68 -12.75
CA CYS A 299 30.88 14.75 -13.22
C CYS A 299 30.68 14.37 -14.70
N CYS A 300 29.45 14.05 -15.10
CA CYS A 300 29.14 13.70 -16.50
C CYS A 300 29.38 14.88 -17.44
N ALA A 301 28.95 16.09 -17.06
CA ALA A 301 29.19 17.31 -17.85
C ALA A 301 30.69 17.59 -18.02
N ASN A 302 31.47 17.47 -16.93
CA ASN A 302 32.92 17.67 -16.96
C ASN A 302 33.65 16.63 -17.81
N GLN A 303 33.25 15.36 -17.71
CA GLN A 303 33.88 14.23 -18.42
C GLN A 303 33.26 13.95 -19.80
N ARG A 304 32.28 14.76 -20.24
CA ARG A 304 31.53 14.58 -21.50
C ARG A 304 30.89 13.19 -21.63
N LEU A 305 30.39 12.66 -20.52
CA LEU A 305 29.70 11.37 -20.47
C LEU A 305 28.19 11.57 -20.64
N ASP A 306 27.53 10.64 -21.33
CA ASP A 306 26.06 10.65 -21.39
C ASP A 306 25.49 10.21 -20.04
N TRP A 307 24.91 11.17 -19.32
CA TRP A 307 24.31 10.94 -18.01
C TRP A 307 23.19 9.88 -18.04
N ARG A 308 22.54 9.68 -19.20
CA ARG A 308 21.45 8.70 -19.38
C ARG A 308 21.90 7.26 -19.15
N LEU A 309 23.19 6.98 -19.33
CA LEU A 309 23.77 5.66 -19.04
C LEU A 309 23.72 5.31 -17.55
N TYR A 310 23.63 6.32 -16.69
CA TYR A 310 23.58 6.19 -15.23
C TYR A 310 22.15 6.23 -14.67
N VAL A 311 21.13 6.28 -15.53
CA VAL A 311 19.72 6.17 -15.14
C VAL A 311 19.33 4.70 -15.09
N HIS A 312 18.83 4.24 -13.93
CA HIS A 312 18.39 2.86 -13.78
C HIS A 312 17.26 2.52 -14.76
N ASP A 313 17.30 1.31 -15.32
CA ASP A 313 16.41 0.85 -16.40
C ASP A 313 14.93 1.02 -16.11
N VAL A 314 14.50 0.85 -14.86
CA VAL A 314 13.11 1.02 -14.43
C VAL A 314 12.50 2.36 -14.86
N TYR A 315 13.30 3.42 -14.91
CA TYR A 315 12.87 4.77 -15.30
C TYR A 315 12.80 4.97 -16.82
N LYS A 316 13.36 4.04 -17.61
CA LYS A 316 13.32 4.13 -19.07
C LYS A 316 11.88 3.91 -19.55
N MET A 317 11.45 4.72 -20.52
CA MET A 317 10.11 4.64 -21.10
C MET A 317 9.78 3.25 -21.65
N GLU A 318 10.78 2.50 -22.10
CA GLU A 318 10.59 1.11 -22.51
C GLU A 318 10.08 0.22 -21.37
N GLN A 319 10.63 0.33 -20.15
CA GLN A 319 10.16 -0.44 -19.01
C GLN A 319 8.76 -0.01 -18.58
N VAL A 320 8.49 1.30 -18.56
CA VAL A 320 7.14 1.82 -18.26
C VAL A 320 6.12 1.27 -19.27
N ARG A 321 6.42 1.25 -20.57
CA ARG A 321 5.55 0.64 -21.58
C ARG A 321 5.37 -0.86 -21.37
N ARG A 322 6.41 -1.57 -20.91
CA ARG A 322 6.35 -3.01 -20.61
C ARG A 322 5.46 -3.31 -19.39
N VAL A 323 5.38 -2.42 -18.39
CA VAL A 323 4.44 -2.53 -17.25
C VAL A 323 3.01 -2.70 -17.75
N TYR A 324 2.58 -1.86 -18.70
CA TYR A 324 1.20 -1.85 -19.22
C TYR A 324 1.02 -2.65 -20.52
N ARG A 325 2.02 -3.43 -20.95
CA ARG A 325 1.98 -4.20 -22.21
C ARG A 325 0.90 -5.27 -22.19
N ALA A 326 0.72 -5.94 -21.04
CA ALA A 326 -0.32 -6.93 -20.87
C ALA A 326 -1.66 -6.22 -20.62
N ARG A 327 -2.69 -6.58 -21.39
CA ARG A 327 -4.01 -5.92 -21.36
C ARG A 327 -5.01 -6.73 -20.56
N PHE A 328 -5.86 -6.04 -19.81
CA PHE A 328 -7.07 -6.63 -19.25
C PHE A 328 -8.04 -6.96 -20.39
N ARG A 329 -8.40 -8.23 -20.56
CA ARG A 329 -9.38 -8.65 -21.58
C ARG A 329 -10.79 -8.41 -21.05
N PRO A 330 -11.68 -7.72 -21.79
CA PRO A 330 -13.07 -7.57 -21.37
C PRO A 330 -13.71 -8.93 -21.04
N LEU A 331 -14.41 -9.03 -19.92
CA LEU A 331 -14.91 -10.31 -19.39
C LEU A 331 -16.06 -10.94 -20.20
N GLY A 332 -16.55 -10.26 -21.24
CA GLY A 332 -17.68 -10.70 -22.06
C GLY A 332 -19.01 -10.79 -21.28
N ASN A 333 -20.10 -11.18 -21.96
CA ASN A 333 -21.41 -11.34 -21.33
C ASN A 333 -21.41 -12.54 -20.36
N PRO A 334 -21.82 -12.38 -19.08
CA PRO A 334 -21.93 -13.49 -18.14
C PRO A 334 -22.76 -14.69 -18.61
N THR A 335 -23.74 -14.50 -19.51
CA THR A 335 -24.58 -15.59 -20.03
C THR A 335 -23.84 -16.54 -20.98
N THR A 336 -22.71 -16.11 -21.54
CA THR A 336 -21.86 -16.90 -22.45
C THR A 336 -20.67 -17.53 -21.71
N TRP A 337 -20.72 -17.56 -20.38
CA TRP A 337 -19.68 -18.20 -19.59
C TRP A 337 -19.93 -19.71 -19.52
N PRO A 338 -18.88 -20.54 -19.66
CA PRO A 338 -19.04 -21.98 -19.48
C PRO A 338 -19.52 -22.26 -18.05
N ALA A 339 -20.28 -23.33 -17.89
CA ALA A 339 -20.74 -23.78 -16.59
C ALA A 339 -19.55 -24.01 -15.65
N TYR A 340 -19.70 -23.61 -14.39
CA TYR A 340 -18.70 -23.85 -13.38
C TYR A 340 -18.85 -25.27 -12.84
N ASN A 341 -17.82 -26.09 -13.03
CA ASN A 341 -17.82 -27.51 -12.64
C ASN A 341 -17.08 -27.78 -11.32
N GLY A 342 -16.70 -26.73 -10.58
CA GLY A 342 -16.04 -26.88 -9.28
C GLY A 342 -17.01 -26.93 -8.10
N PRO A 343 -16.50 -27.07 -6.86
CA PRO A 343 -17.34 -27.19 -5.67
C PRO A 343 -18.14 -25.92 -5.41
N ARG A 344 -19.36 -26.08 -4.89
CA ARG A 344 -20.20 -24.95 -4.53
C ARG A 344 -19.68 -24.30 -3.25
N PHE A 345 -19.28 -23.03 -3.35
CA PHE A 345 -18.83 -22.28 -2.19
C PHE A 345 -19.99 -21.65 -1.42
N ILE A 346 -20.00 -21.86 -0.10
CA ILE A 346 -20.86 -21.14 0.83
C ILE A 346 -20.02 -20.22 1.73
N PRO A 347 -20.55 -19.06 2.13
CA PRO A 347 -19.85 -18.17 3.05
C PRO A 347 -19.79 -18.79 4.45
N ASN A 348 -18.71 -18.51 5.18
CA ASN A 348 -18.56 -18.97 6.57
C ASN A 348 -19.68 -18.40 7.48
N PRO A 349 -20.55 -19.25 8.06
CA PRO A 349 -21.65 -18.80 8.92
C PRO A 349 -21.17 -18.02 10.15
N TYR A 350 -20.04 -18.42 10.75
CA TYR A 350 -19.46 -17.79 11.93
C TYR A 350 -18.92 -16.38 11.66
N MET A 351 -18.65 -16.07 10.39
CA MET A 351 -18.21 -14.74 9.97
C MET A 351 -19.37 -13.78 9.70
N ARG A 352 -20.62 -14.25 9.74
CA ARG A 352 -21.79 -13.40 9.50
C ARG A 352 -21.93 -12.38 10.62
N ARG A 353 -22.11 -11.10 10.26
CA ARG A 353 -22.42 -10.05 11.22
C ARG A 353 -23.85 -10.26 11.74
N VAL A 354 -24.00 -10.38 13.04
CA VAL A 354 -25.30 -10.40 13.75
C VAL A 354 -25.75 -8.94 13.87
N SER A 355 -26.71 -8.48 13.08
CA SER A 355 -27.13 -7.07 13.13
C SER A 355 -28.44 -6.88 13.91
N LYS A 356 -28.40 -5.99 14.91
CA LYS A 356 -29.40 -4.90 15.00
C LYS A 356 -28.65 -3.57 15.10
N GLY A 357 -28.85 -2.69 14.10
CA GLY A 357 -28.36 -1.31 14.10
C GLY A 357 -27.24 -0.99 13.09
N ARG A 358 -27.16 0.29 12.69
CA ARG A 358 -26.02 0.86 11.94
C ARG A 358 -24.74 0.51 12.70
N PRO A 359 -23.68 0.00 12.04
CA PRO A 359 -22.41 -0.26 12.73
C PRO A 359 -21.99 1.01 13.47
N ARG A 360 -21.93 0.96 14.81
CA ARG A 360 -21.23 2.00 15.55
C ARG A 360 -19.78 1.92 15.09
N MET A 361 -19.27 3.05 14.61
CA MET A 361 -17.86 3.19 14.29
C MET A 361 -17.10 3.08 15.61
N THR A 362 -16.73 1.88 16.03
CA THR A 362 -15.97 1.63 17.26
C THR A 362 -14.46 1.80 17.05
N ARG A 363 -14.05 2.26 15.87
CA ARG A 363 -12.65 2.58 15.59
C ARG A 363 -12.30 3.94 16.17
N PHE A 364 -11.18 4.00 16.89
CA PHE A 364 -10.49 5.26 17.14
C PHE A 364 -10.11 5.86 15.78
N LEU A 365 -10.51 7.11 15.55
CA LEU A 365 -10.16 7.84 14.33
C LEU A 365 -8.63 7.87 14.19
N ASN A 366 -8.12 7.49 13.02
CA ASN A 366 -6.72 7.67 12.64
C ASN A 366 -6.58 8.86 11.68
N GLU A 367 -5.35 9.31 11.39
CA GLU A 367 -5.10 10.51 10.58
C GLU A 367 -5.75 10.51 9.19
N MET A 368 -6.03 9.32 8.64
CA MET A 368 -6.76 9.17 7.37
C MET A 368 -8.22 9.66 7.45
N ASP A 369 -8.85 9.64 8.63
CA ASP A 369 -10.19 10.20 8.85
C ASP A 369 -10.15 11.71 9.17
N THR A 370 -9.03 12.24 9.66
CA THR A 370 -8.94 13.65 10.09
C THR A 370 -9.13 14.63 8.93
N ARG A 371 -8.81 14.21 7.69
CA ARG A 371 -9.13 14.97 6.47
C ARG A 371 -10.64 15.17 6.25
N MET A 372 -11.50 14.36 6.86
CA MET A 372 -12.97 14.47 6.75
C MET A 372 -13.59 15.43 7.79
N LEU A 373 -12.83 15.97 8.74
CA LEU A 373 -13.35 16.83 9.82
C LEU A 373 -13.20 18.34 9.57
N ARG A 374 -12.80 18.79 8.37
CA ARG A 374 -12.63 20.22 8.07
C ARG A 374 -13.48 20.75 6.92
N ARG A 375 -14.77 20.46 6.95
CA ARG A 375 -15.75 21.46 6.47
C ARG A 375 -16.77 21.67 7.58
N PRO A 376 -16.88 22.88 8.14
CA PRO A 376 -17.91 23.15 9.12
C PRO A 376 -19.27 22.79 8.52
N ARG A 377 -20.11 22.08 9.28
CA ARG A 377 -21.46 21.76 8.82
C ARG A 377 -22.21 23.07 8.58
N ARG A 378 -22.50 23.38 7.32
CA ARG A 378 -23.35 24.49 6.92
C ARG A 378 -24.80 24.05 6.95
N CYS A 379 -25.65 24.85 7.57
CA CYS A 379 -27.08 24.65 7.54
C CYS A 379 -27.57 24.72 6.10
N THR A 380 -28.25 23.68 5.61
CA THR A 380 -28.79 23.65 4.23
C THR A 380 -29.97 24.62 4.00
N LEU A 381 -30.43 25.30 5.05
CA LEU A 381 -31.53 26.28 4.99
C LEU A 381 -31.03 27.73 4.99
N CYS A 382 -29.96 28.05 5.74
CA CYS A 382 -29.46 29.42 5.86
C CYS A 382 -27.97 29.58 5.51
N GLY A 383 -27.26 28.50 5.19
CA GLY A 383 -25.84 28.52 4.82
C GLY A 383 -24.85 28.74 5.96
N ALA A 384 -25.33 29.12 7.17
CA ALA A 384 -24.47 29.40 8.32
C ALA A 384 -23.92 28.13 8.98
N GLU A 385 -22.73 28.26 9.56
CA GLU A 385 -22.00 27.17 10.22
C GLU A 385 -22.46 26.98 11.67
N GLY A 386 -22.23 25.80 12.26
CA GLY A 386 -22.48 25.55 13.69
C GLY A 386 -23.86 24.99 14.06
N HIS A 387 -24.77 24.81 13.10
CA HIS A 387 -26.07 24.16 13.34
C HIS A 387 -26.59 23.40 12.11
N SER A 388 -27.55 22.49 12.32
CA SER A 388 -28.19 21.72 11.25
C SER A 388 -29.55 22.32 10.86
N ARG A 389 -30.09 21.92 9.70
CA ARG A 389 -31.40 22.38 9.17
C ARG A 389 -32.51 22.33 10.23
N SER A 390 -32.59 21.24 10.99
CA SER A 390 -33.62 21.00 12.02
C SER A 390 -33.50 21.90 13.25
N ARG A 391 -32.36 22.57 13.43
CA ARG A 391 -32.11 23.54 14.52
C ARG A 391 -31.93 24.95 13.98
N CYS A 392 -32.30 25.19 12.72
CA CYS A 392 -32.23 26.51 12.12
C CYS A 392 -33.39 27.35 12.63
N ARG A 393 -33.10 28.56 13.15
CA ARG A 393 -34.14 29.51 13.59
C ARG A 393 -35.12 29.90 12.48
N ARG A 394 -34.72 29.74 11.21
CA ARG A 394 -35.58 29.93 10.03
C ARG A 394 -36.51 28.75 9.73
N SER A 395 -36.52 27.69 10.55
CA SER A 395 -37.38 26.51 10.35
C SER A 395 -38.79 26.65 10.92
N VAL A 396 -39.12 27.77 11.57
CA VAL A 396 -40.46 28.01 12.10
C VAL A 396 -41.31 28.67 11.02
N GLY A 397 -42.12 27.87 10.33
CA GLY A 397 -43.05 28.36 9.32
C GLY A 397 -43.69 27.25 8.50
N SER A 398 -44.52 26.41 9.12
CA SER A 398 -45.69 25.73 8.51
C SER A 398 -46.27 24.70 9.47
N ASN A 399 -47.22 25.12 10.31
CA ASN A 399 -48.45 24.39 10.60
C ASN A 399 -49.28 25.22 11.57
N THR A 400 -50.08 26.13 11.01
CA THR A 400 -51.29 26.63 11.64
C THR A 400 -52.47 25.74 11.26
N ASN A 401 -53.37 25.55 12.23
CA ASN A 401 -54.74 25.03 12.16
C ASN A 401 -54.94 23.51 12.19
N ARG A 402 -55.45 22.99 13.31
CA ARG A 402 -56.90 22.72 13.48
C ARG A 402 -57.24 22.46 14.95
N GLU A 403 -58.36 23.07 15.34
CA GLU A 403 -58.94 23.16 16.68
C GLU A 403 -59.45 21.83 17.25
N ALA A 404 -59.57 21.83 18.58
CA ALA A 404 -60.23 20.82 19.40
C ALA A 404 -61.76 20.84 19.20
N PRO A 405 -62.49 19.88 19.80
CA PRO A 405 -62.96 20.11 21.18
C PRO A 405 -62.27 19.26 22.24
#